data_AF-A0A6A5WW36-F1
#
_entry.id   AF-A0A6A5WW36-F1
#
_cell.length_a   1.000
_cell.length_b   1.000
_cell.length_c   1.000
_cell.angle_alpha   90.00
_cell.angle_beta   90.00
_cell.angle_gamma   90.00
#
_symmetry.space_group_name_H-M   'P 1'
#
loop_
_entity.id
_entity.type
_entity.pdbx_description
1 polymer ?
#
loop_
_entity_poly.entity_id
_entity_poly.type
_entity_poly.pdbx_seq_one_letter_code
_entity_poly.pdbx_strand_id
1 'polypeptide(L)'
;MPMQAPHAGLLDDEITALALQLEEIGLFEENDKGKYRTDSPPDNKLACDDFETEIQDHLNFLRDLRLARSIADAVDSDAQAIADLASGEEQANDDLDVTWPLDDIEDGTEAGCSSSMTSEQKQHGAFGRFSRVYECCVCRESFRIPGILLLPCDHRYCMDCLRELFLHAIKDEALFPPRCCREPIPLRFISSSLSSSELKRFHEAKQEYSSDKRTYCSNNACGRFIHSVDILDDIAECAHCLTETCAICQRPAHSSFECPNDPTLQATLSLADEEGWQRCYSCRGMVELDVGCNHMTCKCGAQFCYACGERWKTCPCDQWHEERLVRRAEEVVHRENPQRLLAAEVVNAAVEEMRENLREEHQCTHPGWLDRVDYTGQPLQCEVCAHHFHSFILQCPRCHVQICASCRRNRLR
;
A
#
# COMPACT_ATOMS: atom_id res chain seq x y z
N MET A 1 -31.61 -6.31 3.32
CA MET A 1 -31.93 -7.37 2.34
C MET A 1 -30.80 -8.38 2.40
N PRO A 2 -31.06 -9.69 2.55
CA PRO A 2 -29.98 -10.67 2.59
C PRO A 2 -29.37 -10.76 1.19
N MET A 3 -28.06 -10.53 1.08
CA MET A 3 -27.34 -10.80 -0.15
C MET A 3 -27.36 -12.31 -0.36
N GLN A 4 -28.00 -12.73 -1.44
CA GLN A 4 -28.01 -14.14 -1.86
C GLN A 4 -26.56 -14.56 -2.10
N ALA A 5 -26.13 -15.62 -1.43
CA ALA A 5 -24.88 -16.29 -1.73
C ALA A 5 -24.88 -16.69 -3.21
N PRO A 6 -23.79 -16.45 -3.97
CA PRO A 6 -23.70 -16.91 -5.35
C PRO A 6 -23.86 -18.42 -5.36
N HIS A 7 -24.86 -18.88 -6.11
CA HIS A 7 -25.25 -20.28 -6.29
C HIS A 7 -24.01 -21.13 -6.59
N ALA A 8 -23.83 -22.29 -5.96
CA ALA A 8 -22.66 -23.15 -6.12
C ALA A 8 -22.31 -23.47 -7.60
N GLY A 9 -23.31 -23.46 -8.49
CA GLY A 9 -23.12 -23.62 -9.93
C GLY A 9 -22.29 -22.53 -10.60
N LEU A 10 -22.31 -21.28 -10.11
CA LEU A 10 -21.54 -20.17 -10.70
C LEU A 10 -20.03 -20.38 -10.57
N LEU A 11 -19.56 -20.94 -9.45
CA LEU A 11 -18.14 -21.25 -9.27
C LEU A 11 -17.67 -22.38 -10.18
N ASP A 12 -18.46 -23.45 -10.30
CA ASP A 12 -18.11 -24.59 -11.15
C ASP A 12 -18.15 -24.20 -12.64
N ASP A 13 -19.07 -23.32 -13.04
CA ASP A 13 -19.15 -22.75 -14.38
C ASP A 13 -17.92 -21.87 -14.69
N GLU A 14 -17.50 -21.02 -13.74
CA GLU A 14 -16.30 -20.18 -13.87
C GLU A 14 -15.01 -21.00 -13.96
N ILE A 15 -14.84 -22.00 -13.08
CA ILE A 15 -13.69 -22.93 -13.13
C ILE A 15 -13.63 -23.65 -14.48
N THR A 16 -14.78 -24.07 -15.01
CA THR A 16 -14.86 -24.76 -16.30
C THR A 16 -14.52 -23.82 -17.45
N ALA A 17 -15.01 -22.58 -17.42
CA ALA A 17 -14.71 -21.57 -18.44
C ALA A 17 -13.22 -21.23 -18.51
N LEU A 18 -12.57 -21.01 -17.37
CA LEU A 18 -11.14 -20.73 -17.31
C LEU A 18 -10.28 -21.94 -17.73
N ALA A 19 -10.72 -23.16 -17.38
CA ALA A 19 -10.04 -24.38 -17.83
C ALA A 19 -10.08 -24.54 -19.36
N LEU A 20 -11.21 -24.20 -19.98
CA LEU A 20 -11.34 -24.18 -21.45
C LEU A 20 -10.45 -23.11 -22.09
N GLN A 21 -10.30 -21.94 -21.45
CA GLN A 21 -9.39 -20.90 -21.96
C GLN A 21 -7.92 -21.33 -21.92
N LEU A 22 -7.49 -22.07 -20.88
CA LEU A 22 -6.15 -22.67 -20.86
C LEU A 22 -5.96 -23.72 -21.96
N GLU A 23 -7.00 -24.50 -22.27
CA GLU A 23 -6.97 -25.46 -23.37
C GLU A 23 -6.84 -24.74 -24.73
N GLU A 24 -7.57 -23.63 -24.93
CA GLU A 24 -7.45 -22.80 -26.13
C GLU A 24 -6.06 -22.17 -26.28
N ILE A 25 -5.46 -21.70 -25.18
CA ILE A 25 -4.10 -21.17 -25.17
C ILE A 25 -3.10 -22.27 -25.54
N GLY A 26 -3.22 -23.48 -24.97
CA GLY A 26 -2.38 -24.61 -25.33
C GLY A 26 -2.47 -24.98 -26.82
N LEU A 27 -3.67 -24.97 -27.40
CA LEU A 27 -3.86 -25.19 -28.84
C LEU A 27 -3.27 -24.07 -29.71
N PHE A 28 -3.24 -22.83 -29.21
CA PHE A 28 -2.59 -21.72 -29.87
C PHE A 28 -1.06 -21.88 -29.86
N GLU A 29 -0.48 -22.32 -28.74
CA GLU A 29 0.94 -22.62 -28.61
C GLU A 29 1.40 -23.78 -29.51
N GLU A 30 0.62 -24.86 -29.59
CA GLU A 30 0.91 -26.00 -30.47
C GLU A 30 0.95 -25.62 -31.95
N ASN A 31 0.23 -24.56 -32.34
CA ASN A 31 0.21 -24.04 -33.71
C ASN A 31 1.27 -22.96 -33.99
N ASP A 32 1.99 -22.48 -32.96
CA ASP A 32 3.09 -21.55 -33.14
C ASP A 32 4.31 -22.26 -33.76
N LYS A 33 4.85 -21.67 -34.82
CA LYS A 33 6.01 -22.21 -35.56
C LYS A 33 7.34 -21.76 -34.96
N GLY A 34 7.32 -20.98 -33.86
CA GLY A 34 8.52 -20.61 -33.10
C GLY A 34 9.53 -19.81 -33.92
N LYS A 35 9.07 -18.96 -34.86
CA LYS A 35 9.94 -18.23 -35.80
C LYS A 35 10.50 -16.95 -35.18
N TYR A 36 11.12 -17.05 -34.02
CA TYR A 36 11.77 -15.93 -33.34
C TYR A 36 12.95 -16.45 -32.52
N ARG A 37 13.87 -15.55 -32.18
CA ARG A 37 15.01 -15.92 -31.33
C ARG A 37 14.52 -16.00 -29.88
N THR A 38 14.95 -17.02 -29.14
CA THR A 38 14.56 -17.27 -27.74
C THR A 38 14.90 -16.12 -26.79
N ASP A 39 15.92 -15.32 -27.13
CA ASP A 39 16.37 -14.14 -26.38
C ASP A 39 15.55 -12.86 -26.66
N SER A 40 14.61 -12.91 -27.60
CA SER A 40 13.76 -11.77 -27.96
C SER A 40 12.41 -12.25 -28.50
N PRO A 41 11.53 -12.80 -27.64
CA PRO A 41 10.19 -13.19 -28.05
C PRO A 41 9.41 -11.96 -28.54
N PRO A 42 8.51 -12.14 -29.52
CA PRO A 42 7.65 -11.06 -29.97
C PRO A 42 6.62 -10.72 -28.90
N ASP A 43 6.17 -9.46 -28.89
CA ASP A 43 5.24 -8.94 -27.86
C ASP A 43 3.97 -9.78 -27.70
N ASN A 44 3.48 -10.40 -28.78
CA ASN A 44 2.30 -11.28 -28.73
C ASN A 44 2.56 -12.59 -27.96
N LYS A 45 3.79 -13.11 -27.95
CA LYS A 45 4.15 -14.30 -27.18
C LYS A 45 4.23 -13.96 -25.69
N LEU A 46 4.90 -12.85 -25.36
CA LEU A 46 4.94 -12.34 -23.98
C LEU A 46 3.54 -12.06 -23.43
N ALA A 47 2.68 -11.41 -24.22
CA ALA A 47 1.30 -11.16 -23.81
C ALA A 47 0.47 -12.45 -23.62
N CYS A 48 0.72 -13.50 -24.42
CA CYS A 48 0.07 -14.80 -24.22
C CYS A 48 0.57 -15.50 -22.95
N ASP A 49 1.88 -15.46 -22.66
CA ASP A 49 2.47 -16.07 -21.47
C ASP A 49 1.99 -15.37 -20.17
N ASP A 50 1.94 -14.04 -20.20
CA ASP A 50 1.39 -13.22 -19.10
C ASP A 50 -0.10 -13.52 -18.88
N PHE A 51 -0.87 -13.69 -19.96
CA PHE A 51 -2.30 -14.02 -19.87
C PHE A 51 -2.54 -15.45 -19.37
N GLU A 52 -1.71 -16.41 -19.77
CA GLU A 52 -1.78 -17.80 -19.28
C GLU A 52 -1.53 -17.85 -17.77
N THR A 53 -0.49 -17.16 -17.29
CA THR A 53 -0.17 -17.08 -15.86
C THR A 53 -1.30 -16.43 -15.05
N GLU A 54 -1.91 -15.35 -15.57
CA GLU A 54 -3.07 -14.71 -14.94
C GLU A 54 -4.27 -15.67 -14.81
N ILE A 55 -4.59 -16.43 -15.87
CA ILE A 55 -5.68 -17.42 -15.84
C ILE A 55 -5.37 -18.55 -14.87
N GLN A 56 -4.13 -19.05 -14.85
CA GLN A 56 -3.70 -20.11 -13.92
C GLN A 56 -3.84 -19.68 -12.46
N ASP A 57 -3.42 -18.46 -12.13
CA ASP A 57 -3.55 -17.89 -10.78
C ASP A 57 -5.02 -17.74 -10.37
N HIS A 58 -5.86 -17.25 -11.27
CA HIS A 58 -7.29 -17.11 -11.00
C HIS A 58 -7.98 -18.46 -10.81
N LEU A 59 -7.60 -19.46 -11.62
CA LEU A 59 -8.13 -20.81 -11.52
C LEU A 59 -7.71 -21.51 -10.22
N ASN A 60 -6.47 -21.30 -9.77
CA ASN A 60 -5.99 -21.77 -8.46
C ASN A 60 -6.80 -21.16 -7.32
N PHE A 61 -7.03 -19.85 -7.36
CA PHE A 61 -7.87 -19.16 -6.38
C PHE A 61 -9.29 -19.75 -6.31
N LEU A 62 -9.94 -19.98 -7.45
CA LEU A 62 -11.30 -20.55 -7.47
C LEU A 62 -11.33 -22.00 -6.96
N ARG A 63 -10.30 -22.80 -7.23
CA ARG A 63 -10.16 -24.17 -6.68
C ARG A 63 -10.01 -24.15 -5.16
N ASP A 64 -9.20 -23.24 -4.62
CA ASP A 64 -9.05 -23.08 -3.17
C ASP A 64 -10.35 -22.63 -2.52
N LEU A 65 -11.07 -21.70 -3.15
CA LEU A 65 -12.38 -21.26 -2.69
C LEU A 65 -13.41 -22.40 -2.71
N ARG A 66 -13.41 -23.25 -3.74
CA ARG A 66 -14.26 -24.44 -3.82
C ARG A 66 -13.94 -25.43 -2.70
N LEU A 67 -12.65 -25.69 -2.45
CA LEU A 67 -12.22 -26.56 -1.35
C LEU A 67 -12.67 -26.01 0.01
N ALA A 68 -12.47 -24.71 0.25
CA ALA A 68 -12.88 -24.06 1.49
C ALA A 68 -14.40 -24.15 1.72
N ARG A 69 -15.22 -23.97 0.67
CA ARG A 69 -16.68 -24.17 0.74
C ARG A 69 -17.04 -25.62 1.05
N SER A 70 -16.39 -26.58 0.40
CA SER A 70 -16.62 -28.00 0.68
C SER A 70 -16.29 -28.37 2.13
N ILE A 71 -15.24 -27.79 2.71
CA ILE A 71 -14.89 -28.00 4.12
C ILE A 71 -15.96 -27.39 5.03
N ALA A 72 -16.42 -26.17 4.74
CA ALA A 72 -17.49 -25.53 5.51
C ALA A 72 -18.78 -26.35 5.46
N ASP A 73 -19.21 -26.79 4.28
CA ASP A 73 -20.41 -27.62 4.10
C ASP A 73 -20.29 -28.96 4.84
N ALA A 74 -19.09 -29.58 4.86
CA ALA A 74 -18.85 -30.81 5.60
C ALA A 74 -18.93 -30.60 7.13
N VAL A 75 -18.36 -29.50 7.63
CA VAL A 75 -18.45 -29.14 9.06
C VAL A 75 -19.90 -28.88 9.47
N ASP A 76 -20.67 -28.18 8.64
CA ASP A 76 -22.08 -27.89 8.91
C ASP A 76 -22.94 -29.16 8.84
N SER A 77 -22.70 -30.04 7.86
CA SER A 77 -23.37 -31.34 7.73
C SER A 77 -23.08 -32.25 8.92
N ASP A 78 -21.82 -32.31 9.34
CA ASP A 78 -21.36 -33.22 10.39
C ASP A 78 -21.46 -32.61 11.79
N ALA A 79 -22.03 -31.40 11.92
CA ALA A 79 -22.10 -30.63 13.16
C ALA A 79 -22.67 -31.43 14.34
N GLN A 80 -23.72 -32.23 14.12
CA GLN A 80 -24.32 -33.06 15.17
C GLN A 80 -23.39 -34.21 15.59
N ALA A 81 -22.76 -34.90 14.63
CA ALA A 81 -21.81 -35.97 14.93
C ALA A 81 -20.57 -35.44 15.66
N ILE A 82 -20.09 -34.26 15.29
CA ILE A 82 -19.00 -33.55 15.98
C ILE A 82 -19.40 -33.22 17.41
N ALA A 83 -20.62 -32.71 17.63
CA ALA A 83 -21.13 -32.39 18.96
C ALA A 83 -21.31 -33.64 19.85
N ASP A 84 -21.81 -34.74 19.28
CA ASP A 84 -22.01 -36.00 19.99
C ASP A 84 -20.67 -36.61 20.43
N LEU A 85 -19.65 -36.56 19.55
CA LEU A 85 -18.28 -37.01 19.87
C LEU A 85 -17.66 -36.14 20.97
N ALA A 86 -17.78 -34.81 20.88
CA ALA A 86 -17.26 -33.89 21.88
C ALA A 86 -17.93 -34.10 23.26
N SER A 87 -19.24 -34.32 23.28
CA SER A 87 -19.99 -34.59 24.51
C SER A 87 -19.62 -35.96 25.11
N GLY A 88 -19.37 -36.96 24.26
CA GLY A 88 -18.90 -38.28 24.71
C GLY A 88 -17.50 -38.24 25.31
N GLU A 89 -16.60 -37.41 24.78
CA GLU A 89 -15.28 -37.17 25.37
C GLU A 89 -15.39 -36.46 26.72
N GLU A 90 -16.27 -35.46 26.84
CA GLU A 90 -16.52 -34.75 28.11
C GLU A 90 -17.09 -35.70 29.17
N GLN A 91 -18.06 -36.54 28.80
CA GLN A 91 -18.64 -37.52 29.72
C GLN A 91 -17.66 -38.64 30.12
N ALA A 92 -16.81 -39.11 29.20
CA ALA A 92 -15.75 -40.05 29.54
C ALA A 92 -14.71 -39.45 30.49
N ASN A 93 -14.51 -38.14 30.42
CA ASN A 93 -13.62 -37.39 31.32
C ASN A 93 -14.26 -37.21 32.71
N ASP A 94 -15.57 -37.00 32.77
CA ASP A 94 -16.34 -36.86 34.02
C ASP A 94 -16.58 -38.20 34.75
N ASP A 95 -16.84 -39.29 34.03
CA ASP A 95 -16.99 -40.64 34.62
C ASP A 95 -15.70 -41.13 35.31
N LEU A 96 -14.56 -40.54 34.93
CA LEU A 96 -13.27 -40.76 35.58
C LEU A 96 -13.18 -40.14 36.99
N ASP A 97 -14.07 -39.20 37.35
CA ASP A 97 -14.03 -38.40 38.58
C ASP A 97 -14.88 -39.01 39.74
N VAL A 98 -15.74 -39.99 39.47
CA VAL A 98 -16.82 -40.43 40.41
C VAL A 98 -16.54 -41.77 41.15
N THR A 99 -15.43 -42.49 40.90
CA THR A 99 -15.18 -43.82 41.49
C THR A 99 -14.34 -43.85 42.79
N TRP A 100 -15.02 -43.65 43.94
CA TRP A 100 -14.73 -44.12 45.33
C TRP A 100 -13.49 -43.48 46.08
N PRO A 101 -13.37 -43.57 47.43
CA PRO A 101 -13.32 -42.53 48.44
C PRO A 101 -12.02 -42.62 49.27
N LEU A 102 -11.87 -41.67 50.17
CA LEU A 102 -10.74 -41.52 51.08
C LEU A 102 -10.70 -42.64 52.13
N ASP A 103 -9.53 -43.26 52.31
CA ASP A 103 -9.06 -43.77 53.60
C ASP A 103 -7.54 -43.60 53.70
N ASP A 104 -7.10 -43.27 54.91
CA ASP A 104 -5.83 -42.68 55.32
C ASP A 104 -4.56 -43.54 55.08
N ILE A 105 -3.43 -42.85 54.92
CA ILE A 105 -2.07 -43.41 54.83
C ILE A 105 -1.39 -43.33 56.21
N GLU A 106 -0.77 -44.43 56.66
CA GLU A 106 0.42 -44.39 57.52
C GLU A 106 1.63 -45.10 56.86
N ASP A 107 2.67 -44.27 56.67
CA ASP A 107 4.14 -44.44 56.77
C ASP A 107 4.90 -45.74 56.44
N GLY A 108 6.15 -45.57 55.92
CA GLY A 108 7.25 -46.54 56.12
C GLY A 108 8.08 -47.02 54.91
N THR A 109 9.22 -46.35 54.69
CA THR A 109 10.59 -46.89 54.39
C THR A 109 10.92 -47.89 53.24
N GLU A 110 11.97 -47.48 52.49
CA GLU A 110 13.13 -48.22 51.91
C GLU A 110 13.05 -49.12 50.64
N ALA A 111 13.88 -48.72 49.67
CA ALA A 111 14.71 -49.44 48.68
C ALA A 111 14.31 -50.83 48.10
N GLY A 112 14.31 -50.95 46.75
CA GLY A 112 14.49 -52.23 46.07
C GLY A 112 13.96 -52.30 44.63
N CYS A 113 14.77 -52.87 43.72
CA CYS A 113 14.54 -52.95 42.28
C CYS A 113 13.54 -54.05 41.85
N SER A 114 12.88 -53.79 40.70
CA SER A 114 12.19 -54.72 39.79
C SER A 114 10.98 -55.50 40.32
N SER A 115 9.78 -55.16 39.83
CA SER A 115 8.85 -56.07 39.13
C SER A 115 7.54 -55.34 38.83
N SER A 116 7.00 -55.58 37.62
CA SER A 116 5.64 -55.35 37.11
C SER A 116 4.69 -54.48 37.95
N MET A 117 4.46 -53.24 37.52
CA MET A 117 3.43 -52.37 38.09
C MET A 117 2.04 -52.72 37.55
N THR A 118 1.08 -52.97 38.45
CA THR A 118 -0.34 -53.05 38.12
C THR A 118 -0.93 -51.65 37.90
N SER A 119 -2.06 -51.55 37.19
CA SER A 119 -2.66 -50.27 36.78
C SER A 119 -3.11 -49.37 37.93
N GLU A 120 -3.19 -49.89 39.15
CA GLU A 120 -3.64 -49.17 40.35
C GLU A 120 -2.57 -48.19 40.89
N GLN A 121 -1.28 -48.49 40.72
CA GLN A 121 -0.19 -47.61 41.22
C GLN A 121 0.10 -46.39 40.33
N LYS A 122 -0.41 -46.35 39.09
CA LYS A 122 -0.32 -45.16 38.24
C LYS A 122 -1.35 -44.08 38.59
N GLN A 123 -2.45 -44.44 39.26
CA GLN A 123 -3.58 -43.53 39.51
C GLN A 123 -3.42 -42.65 40.76
N HIS A 124 -2.68 -43.09 41.79
CA HIS A 124 -2.41 -42.26 42.98
C HIS A 124 -1.53 -41.02 42.71
N GLY A 125 -0.78 -40.98 41.60
CA GLY A 125 0.07 -39.84 41.22
C GLY A 125 -0.67 -38.67 40.57
N ALA A 126 -1.90 -38.88 40.09
CA ALA A 126 -2.67 -37.85 39.38
C ALA A 126 -3.51 -36.97 40.33
N PHE A 127 -4.15 -37.58 41.36
CA PHE A 127 -4.97 -36.86 42.34
C PHE A 127 -4.17 -35.95 43.29
N GLY A 128 -2.87 -36.20 43.48
CA GLY A 128 -1.98 -35.32 44.25
C GLY A 128 -1.66 -33.98 43.57
N ARG A 129 -2.03 -33.77 42.30
CA ARG A 129 -1.73 -32.52 41.56
C ARG A 129 -2.76 -31.41 41.79
N PHE A 130 -4.00 -31.73 42.17
CA PHE A 130 -5.06 -30.75 42.46
C PHE A 130 -5.05 -30.23 43.91
N SER A 131 -4.36 -30.92 44.82
CA SER A 131 -4.16 -30.46 46.21
C SER A 131 -3.06 -29.40 46.34
N ARG A 132 -2.17 -29.29 45.34
CA ARG A 132 -1.06 -28.33 45.35
C ARG A 132 -1.57 -26.91 45.10
N VAL A 133 -1.19 -26.01 46.00
CA VAL A 133 -1.34 -24.56 45.83
C VAL A 133 -0.10 -24.01 45.12
N TYR A 134 -0.32 -23.07 44.22
CA TYR A 134 0.73 -22.38 43.46
C TYR A 134 0.60 -20.87 43.68
N GLU A 135 1.73 -20.16 43.72
CA GLU A 135 1.76 -18.71 43.92
C GLU A 135 1.72 -17.96 42.58
N CYS A 136 0.91 -16.90 42.51
CA CYS A 136 0.88 -15.97 41.36
C CYS A 136 2.08 -15.02 41.41
N CYS A 137 2.81 -14.88 40.29
CA CYS A 137 3.99 -14.01 40.22
C CYS A 137 3.69 -12.50 40.32
N VAL A 138 2.43 -12.09 40.18
CA VAL A 138 2.01 -10.67 40.25
C VAL A 138 1.48 -10.32 41.64
N CYS A 139 0.39 -10.95 42.09
CA CYS A 139 -0.24 -10.63 43.38
C CYS A 139 0.35 -11.39 44.57
N ARG A 140 1.18 -12.42 44.34
CA ARG A 140 1.77 -13.28 45.39
C ARG A 140 0.76 -14.06 46.23
N GLU A 141 -0.47 -14.17 45.76
CA GLU A 141 -1.50 -15.01 46.38
C GLU A 141 -1.42 -16.46 45.86
N SER A 142 -1.91 -17.39 46.68
CA SER A 142 -1.87 -18.83 46.40
C SER A 142 -3.20 -19.35 45.85
N PHE A 143 -3.15 -20.07 44.73
CA PHE A 143 -4.32 -20.56 44.01
C PHE A 143 -4.18 -22.06 43.68
N ARG A 144 -5.32 -22.73 43.48
CA ARG A 144 -5.39 -24.09 42.95
C ARG A 144 -5.75 -24.05 41.46
N ILE A 145 -5.45 -25.12 40.74
CA ILE A 145 -5.94 -25.32 39.37
C ILE A 145 -7.48 -25.47 39.43
N PRO A 146 -8.27 -24.79 38.56
CA PRO A 146 -7.87 -24.05 37.36
C PRO A 146 -7.62 -22.54 37.55
N GLY A 147 -7.66 -21.99 38.78
CA GLY A 147 -7.50 -20.57 39.06
C GLY A 147 -6.10 -19.98 38.81
N ILE A 148 -5.14 -20.80 38.37
CA ILE A 148 -3.77 -20.40 38.04
C ILE A 148 -3.26 -21.11 36.79
N LEU A 149 -2.59 -20.34 35.93
CA LEU A 149 -2.05 -20.82 34.65
C LEU A 149 -0.53 -20.74 34.63
N LEU A 150 0.10 -21.75 34.03
CA LEU A 150 1.53 -21.78 33.75
C LEU A 150 1.76 -21.34 32.31
N LEU A 151 2.55 -20.29 32.12
CA LEU A 151 2.97 -19.81 30.80
C LEU A 151 4.20 -20.59 30.29
N PRO A 152 4.49 -20.55 28.97
CA PRO A 152 5.66 -21.22 28.39
C PRO A 152 7.01 -20.78 28.99
N CYS A 153 7.08 -19.58 29.54
CA CYS A 153 8.25 -19.02 30.23
C CYS A 153 8.35 -19.43 31.72
N ASP A 154 7.65 -20.49 32.13
CA ASP A 154 7.57 -21.06 33.49
C ASP A 154 6.99 -20.15 34.59
N HIS A 155 6.49 -18.96 34.25
CA HIS A 155 5.80 -18.09 35.20
C HIS A 155 4.34 -18.46 35.38
N ARG A 156 3.83 -18.27 36.61
CA ARG A 156 2.46 -18.58 36.98
C ARG A 156 1.65 -17.32 37.24
N TYR A 157 0.46 -17.25 36.67
CA TYR A 157 -0.46 -16.13 36.85
C TYR A 157 -1.82 -16.63 37.32
N CYS A 158 -2.42 -15.97 38.31
CA CYS A 158 -3.85 -16.15 38.56
C CYS A 158 -4.66 -15.55 37.41
N MET A 159 -5.90 -16.02 37.25
CA MET A 159 -6.78 -15.59 36.16
C MET A 159 -7.02 -14.08 36.18
N ASP A 160 -7.20 -13.49 37.36
CA ASP A 160 -7.49 -12.06 37.50
C ASP A 160 -6.30 -11.18 37.07
N CYS A 161 -5.09 -11.46 37.58
CA CYS A 161 -3.90 -10.71 37.18
C CYS A 161 -3.58 -10.87 35.69
N LEU A 162 -3.82 -12.05 35.11
CA LEU A 162 -3.61 -12.26 33.68
C LEU A 162 -4.64 -11.49 32.84
N ARG A 163 -5.91 -11.51 33.25
CA ARG A 163 -6.99 -10.73 32.63
C ARG A 163 -6.69 -9.23 32.69
N GLU A 164 -6.27 -8.71 33.84
CA GLU A 164 -5.90 -7.30 34.01
C GLU A 164 -4.73 -6.90 33.09
N LEU A 165 -3.72 -7.76 32.94
CA LEU A 165 -2.62 -7.51 32.02
C LEU A 165 -3.11 -7.32 30.57
N PHE A 166 -4.04 -8.16 30.11
CA PHE A 166 -4.65 -8.02 28.78
C PHE A 166 -5.49 -6.73 28.68
N LEU A 167 -6.29 -6.40 29.69
CA LEU A 167 -7.10 -5.18 29.70
C LEU A 167 -6.26 -3.90 29.73
N HIS A 168 -5.09 -3.93 30.37
CA HIS A 168 -4.13 -2.82 30.33
C HIS A 168 -3.49 -2.68 28.95
N ALA A 169 -3.12 -3.79 28.29
CA ALA A 169 -2.58 -3.75 26.93
C ALA A 169 -3.56 -3.19 25.89
N ILE A 170 -4.87 -3.32 26.11
CA ILE A 170 -5.90 -2.68 25.24
C ILE A 170 -5.85 -1.14 25.33
N LYS A 171 -5.42 -0.59 26.47
CA LYS A 171 -5.43 0.85 26.73
C LYS A 171 -4.07 1.52 26.45
N ASP A 172 -2.99 0.75 26.52
CA ASP A 172 -1.62 1.23 26.39
C ASP A 172 -0.89 0.43 25.32
N GLU A 173 -0.63 1.09 24.18
CA GLU A 173 0.10 0.55 23.03
C GLU A 173 1.50 0.04 23.43
N ALA A 174 2.16 0.65 24.41
CA ALA A 174 3.49 0.22 24.87
C ALA A 174 3.46 -1.17 25.54
N LEU A 175 2.32 -1.53 26.13
CA LEU A 175 2.08 -2.83 26.75
C LEU A 175 1.58 -3.87 25.74
N PHE A 176 1.35 -3.49 24.48
CA PHE A 176 0.88 -4.36 23.43
C PHE A 176 2.03 -4.95 22.59
N PRO A 177 1.96 -6.22 22.15
CA PRO A 177 1.12 -7.29 22.73
C PRO A 177 1.48 -7.56 24.21
N PRO A 178 0.54 -8.10 25.02
CA PRO A 178 0.84 -8.56 26.38
C PRO A 178 2.02 -9.52 26.39
N ARG A 179 3.02 -9.26 27.24
CA ARG A 179 4.28 -10.04 27.30
C ARG A 179 4.57 -10.52 28.72
N CYS A 180 5.17 -11.70 28.83
CA CYS A 180 5.87 -12.19 30.02
C CYS A 180 7.29 -12.58 29.60
N CYS A 181 8.32 -12.20 30.37
CA CYS A 181 9.71 -12.46 30.00
C CYS A 181 10.12 -12.01 28.58
N ARG A 182 9.47 -10.96 28.07
CA ARG A 182 9.61 -10.45 26.68
C ARG A 182 8.99 -11.34 25.60
N GLU A 183 8.34 -12.43 25.96
CA GLU A 183 7.60 -13.28 25.03
C GLU A 183 6.11 -12.90 25.03
N PRO A 184 5.47 -12.76 23.85
CA PRO A 184 4.04 -12.50 23.75
C PRO A 184 3.22 -13.64 24.37
N ILE A 185 2.25 -13.28 25.21
CA ILE A 185 1.33 -14.24 25.81
C ILE A 185 0.17 -14.52 24.84
N PRO A 186 -0.03 -15.76 24.38
CA PRO A 186 -1.13 -16.11 23.48
C PRO A 186 -2.52 -15.88 24.09
N LEU A 187 -3.45 -15.28 23.33
CA LEU A 187 -4.82 -14.97 23.78
C LEU A 187 -5.60 -16.21 24.28
N ARG A 188 -5.30 -17.41 23.75
CA ARG A 188 -5.91 -18.68 24.16
C ARG A 188 -5.82 -18.98 25.67
N PHE A 189 -4.84 -18.41 26.38
CA PHE A 189 -4.70 -18.63 27.83
C PHE A 189 -5.79 -17.91 28.64
N ILE A 190 -6.42 -16.88 28.09
CA ILE A 190 -7.35 -16.02 28.84
C ILE A 190 -8.70 -15.86 28.14
N SER A 191 -8.86 -16.44 26.94
CA SER A 191 -10.04 -16.25 26.08
C SER A 191 -11.36 -16.62 26.75
N SER A 192 -11.38 -17.65 27.60
CA SER A 192 -12.57 -18.08 28.35
C SER A 192 -12.97 -17.11 29.48
N SER A 193 -12.05 -16.28 29.95
CA SER A 193 -12.27 -15.33 31.05
C SER A 193 -12.52 -13.89 30.58
N LEU A 194 -12.36 -13.63 29.29
CA LEU A 194 -12.69 -12.35 28.66
C LEU A 194 -14.13 -12.41 28.14
N SER A 195 -14.92 -11.37 28.42
CA SER A 195 -16.24 -11.24 27.80
C SER A 195 -16.11 -11.02 26.29
N SER A 196 -17.16 -11.32 25.52
CA SER A 196 -17.19 -11.06 24.08
C SER A 196 -16.87 -9.60 23.73
N SER A 197 -17.28 -8.65 24.58
CA SER A 197 -16.98 -7.23 24.43
C SER A 197 -15.49 -6.88 24.63
N GLU A 198 -14.78 -7.63 25.46
CA GLU A 198 -13.36 -7.42 25.75
C GLU A 198 -12.47 -8.09 24.72
N LEU A 199 -12.86 -9.28 24.26
CA LEU A 199 -12.25 -9.92 23.12
C LEU A 199 -12.35 -9.03 21.88
N LYS A 200 -13.53 -8.49 21.59
CA LYS A 200 -13.71 -7.56 20.46
C LYS A 200 -12.77 -6.35 20.56
N ARG A 201 -12.73 -5.69 21.73
CA ARG A 201 -11.81 -4.56 21.98
C ARG A 201 -10.34 -4.95 21.86
N PHE A 202 -9.95 -6.16 22.27
CA PHE A 202 -8.59 -6.65 22.11
C PHE A 202 -8.22 -6.86 20.64
N HIS A 203 -9.14 -7.41 19.85
CA HIS A 203 -8.94 -7.56 18.40
C HIS A 203 -8.88 -6.21 17.68
N GLU A 204 -9.76 -5.27 18.04
CA GLU A 204 -9.73 -3.89 17.52
C GLU A 204 -8.39 -3.21 17.86
N ALA A 205 -7.95 -3.25 19.12
CA ALA A 205 -6.66 -2.70 19.54
C ALA A 205 -5.48 -3.36 18.81
N LYS A 206 -5.53 -4.69 18.60
CA LYS A 206 -4.53 -5.40 17.80
C LYS A 206 -4.44 -4.87 16.37
N GLN A 207 -5.58 -4.62 15.74
CA GLN A 207 -5.61 -4.11 14.36
C GLN A 207 -5.15 -2.65 14.30
N GLU A 208 -5.56 -1.82 15.27
CA GLU A 208 -5.14 -0.43 15.38
C GLU A 208 -3.62 -0.32 15.56
N TYR A 209 -3.05 -1.00 16.55
CA TYR A 209 -1.63 -0.89 16.90
C TYR A 209 -0.70 -1.58 15.89
N SER A 210 -1.22 -2.51 15.09
CA SER A 210 -0.48 -3.12 13.98
C SER A 210 -0.59 -2.33 12.67
N SER A 211 -1.31 -1.21 12.63
CA SER A 211 -1.52 -0.42 11.41
C SER A 211 -0.45 0.66 11.23
N ASP A 212 0.21 0.68 10.07
CA ASP A 212 1.21 1.69 9.72
C ASP A 212 0.59 3.08 9.49
N LYS A 213 -0.60 3.12 8.90
CA LYS A 213 -1.34 4.36 8.58
C LYS A 213 -2.70 4.35 9.28
N ARG A 214 -2.71 4.92 10.49
CA ARG A 214 -3.90 4.99 11.33
C ARG A 214 -4.77 6.19 10.96
N THR A 215 -6.04 5.94 10.72
CA THR A 215 -7.05 6.98 10.49
C THR A 215 -8.06 6.95 11.62
N TYR A 216 -8.27 8.11 12.26
CA TYR A 216 -9.24 8.27 13.32
C TYR A 216 -10.40 9.14 12.87
N CYS A 217 -11.59 8.84 13.37
CA CYS A 217 -12.78 9.61 13.08
C CYS A 217 -12.61 11.09 13.51
N SER A 218 -12.82 12.02 12.57
CA SER A 218 -12.73 13.47 12.82
C SER A 218 -13.80 14.02 13.76
N ASN A 219 -14.84 13.24 14.08
CA ASN A 219 -15.79 13.60 15.12
C ASN A 219 -15.14 13.43 16.50
N ASN A 220 -14.84 14.56 17.16
CA ASN A 220 -14.20 14.60 18.47
C ASN A 220 -14.95 13.83 19.58
N ALA A 221 -16.28 13.65 19.46
CA ALA A 221 -17.04 12.83 20.40
C ALA A 221 -16.91 11.32 20.14
N CYS A 222 -16.53 10.94 18.91
CA CYS A 222 -16.31 9.56 18.50
C CYS A 222 -14.84 9.16 18.64
N GLY A 223 -13.94 9.81 17.88
CA GLY A 223 -12.49 9.58 17.92
C GLY A 223 -12.03 8.14 17.64
N ARG A 224 -12.93 7.25 17.18
CA ARG A 224 -12.60 5.84 16.97
C ARG A 224 -11.69 5.66 15.77
N PHE A 225 -10.82 4.66 15.86
CA PHE A 225 -10.06 4.14 14.74
C PHE A 225 -11.00 3.65 13.62
N ILE A 226 -10.66 3.97 12.38
CA ILE A 226 -11.36 3.54 11.17
C ILE A 226 -10.45 2.54 10.44
N HIS A 227 -11.00 1.38 10.11
CA HIS A 227 -10.24 0.34 9.42
C HIS A 227 -9.94 0.76 7.99
N SER A 228 -8.80 0.31 7.45
CA SER A 228 -8.38 0.63 6.08
C SER A 228 -9.39 0.19 5.01
N VAL A 229 -10.20 -0.83 5.30
CA VAL A 229 -11.28 -1.31 4.42
C VAL A 229 -12.44 -0.32 4.29
N ASP A 230 -12.59 0.58 5.26
CA ASP A 230 -13.63 1.63 5.27
C ASP A 230 -13.10 2.96 4.69
N ILE A 231 -11.97 2.92 3.97
CA ILE A 231 -11.35 4.06 3.32
C ILE A 231 -11.42 3.89 1.80
N LEU A 232 -12.12 4.81 1.13
CA LEU A 232 -12.27 4.87 -0.33
C LEU A 232 -11.90 6.28 -0.80
N ASP A 233 -11.03 6.38 -1.80
CA ASP A 233 -10.58 7.66 -2.39
C ASP A 233 -10.16 8.71 -1.33
N ASP A 234 -9.35 8.29 -0.35
CA ASP A 234 -8.89 9.10 0.78
C ASP A 234 -10.01 9.65 1.69
N ILE A 235 -11.23 9.09 1.60
CA ILE A 235 -12.36 9.36 2.48
C ILE A 235 -12.63 8.12 3.32
N ALA A 236 -12.52 8.28 4.63
CA ALA A 236 -12.75 7.25 5.63
C ALA A 236 -14.13 7.44 6.26
N GLU A 237 -15.02 6.46 6.12
CA GLU A 237 -16.34 6.47 6.75
C GLU A 237 -16.30 5.76 8.11
N CYS A 238 -16.73 6.45 9.17
CA CYS A 238 -16.76 5.83 10.49
C CYS A 238 -17.97 4.89 10.65
N ALA A 239 -17.75 3.58 10.75
CA ALA A 239 -18.79 2.58 10.97
C ALA A 239 -19.67 2.79 12.24
N HIS A 240 -19.23 3.61 13.20
CA HIS A 240 -19.97 3.88 14.44
C HIS A 240 -20.87 5.12 14.37
N CYS A 241 -20.43 6.20 13.72
CA CYS A 241 -21.15 7.47 13.71
C CYS A 241 -21.38 8.05 12.30
N LEU A 242 -20.97 7.32 11.26
CA LEU A 242 -21.10 7.65 9.85
C LEU A 242 -20.46 8.99 9.46
N THR A 243 -19.57 9.53 10.31
CA THR A 243 -18.82 10.74 9.98
C THR A 243 -17.72 10.40 8.99
N GLU A 244 -17.76 11.05 7.83
CA GLU A 244 -16.72 11.00 6.82
C GLU A 244 -15.50 11.85 7.21
N THR A 245 -14.32 11.26 7.10
CA THR A 245 -13.05 11.86 7.52
C THR A 245 -12.05 11.77 6.38
N CYS A 246 -11.32 12.84 6.09
CA CYS A 246 -10.20 12.79 5.15
C CYS A 246 -9.07 11.94 5.76
N ALA A 247 -8.67 10.85 5.08
CA ALA A 247 -7.60 9.96 5.53
C ALA A 247 -6.22 10.62 5.54
N ILE A 248 -6.03 11.69 4.74
CA ILE A 248 -4.75 12.40 4.64
C ILE A 248 -4.54 13.37 5.82
N CYS A 249 -5.53 14.23 6.09
CA CYS A 249 -5.40 15.28 7.12
C CYS A 249 -6.18 15.01 8.41
N GLN A 250 -6.95 13.92 8.47
CA GLN A 250 -7.79 13.50 9.60
C GLN A 250 -8.82 14.55 10.06
N ARG A 251 -9.19 15.48 9.16
CA ARG A 251 -10.27 16.46 9.34
C ARG A 251 -11.56 15.98 8.66
N PRO A 252 -12.70 16.67 8.86
CA PRO A 252 -13.92 16.34 8.12
C PRO A 252 -13.65 16.26 6.61
N ALA A 253 -14.30 15.29 5.95
CA ALA A 253 -14.14 15.10 4.51
C ALA A 253 -14.43 16.39 3.72
N HIS A 254 -13.72 16.57 2.62
CA HIS A 254 -13.80 17.76 1.78
C HIS A 254 -13.91 17.38 0.29
N SER A 255 -14.65 18.18 -0.48
CA SER A 255 -14.91 17.93 -1.90
C SER A 255 -13.79 18.32 -2.86
N SER A 256 -12.71 18.93 -2.35
CA SER A 256 -11.56 19.26 -3.17
C SER A 256 -10.82 18.01 -3.62
N PHE A 257 -10.46 17.95 -4.90
CA PHE A 257 -9.69 16.85 -5.49
C PHE A 257 -8.32 16.65 -4.82
N GLU A 258 -7.74 17.72 -4.28
CA GLU A 258 -6.50 17.67 -3.49
C GLU A 258 -6.82 18.06 -2.05
N CYS A 259 -6.16 17.42 -1.08
CA CYS A 259 -6.31 17.77 0.32
C CYS A 259 -5.57 19.08 0.63
N PRO A 260 -6.25 20.14 1.08
CA PRO A 260 -5.61 21.43 1.34
C PRO A 260 -4.64 21.39 2.54
N ASN A 261 -4.77 20.39 3.41
CA ASN A 261 -3.94 20.22 4.60
C ASN A 261 -3.00 19.00 4.47
N ASP A 262 -2.74 18.51 3.25
CA ASP A 262 -1.75 17.46 3.03
C ASP A 262 -0.32 18.02 3.23
N PRO A 263 0.42 17.58 4.26
CA PRO A 263 1.77 18.09 4.52
C PRO A 263 2.75 17.84 3.37
N THR A 264 2.60 16.71 2.67
CA THR A 264 3.47 16.32 1.56
C THR A 264 3.22 17.20 0.34
N LEU A 265 1.95 17.43 0.02
CA LEU A 265 1.56 18.35 -1.04
C LEU A 265 2.02 19.77 -0.70
N GLN A 266 1.81 20.25 0.52
CA GLN A 266 2.24 21.58 0.96
C GLN A 266 3.76 21.76 0.89
N ALA A 267 4.54 20.75 1.29
CA ALA A 267 6.00 20.78 1.13
C ALA A 267 6.41 20.85 -0.35
N THR A 268 5.72 20.10 -1.22
CA THR A 268 5.97 20.12 -2.67
C THR A 268 5.62 21.48 -3.29
N LEU A 269 4.53 22.10 -2.85
CA LEU A 269 4.12 23.45 -3.27
C LEU A 269 5.12 24.51 -2.80
N SER A 270 5.60 24.40 -1.55
CA SER A 270 6.59 25.34 -1.01
C SER A 270 7.91 25.28 -1.79
N LEU A 271 8.39 24.06 -2.10
CA LEU A 271 9.55 23.89 -2.96
C LEU A 271 9.32 24.44 -4.37
N ALA A 272 8.14 24.21 -4.94
CA ALA A 272 7.78 24.76 -6.24
C ALA A 272 7.81 26.30 -6.24
N ASP A 273 7.31 26.95 -5.19
CA ASP A 273 7.37 28.40 -5.05
C ASP A 273 8.81 28.92 -4.90
N GLU A 274 9.66 28.21 -4.14
CA GLU A 274 11.09 28.53 -3.98
C GLU A 274 11.87 28.42 -5.30
N GLU A 275 11.60 27.38 -6.08
CA GLU A 275 12.24 27.15 -7.39
C GLU A 275 11.54 27.90 -8.54
N GLY A 276 10.45 28.61 -8.26
CA GLY A 276 9.65 29.34 -9.25
C GLY A 276 8.88 28.45 -10.23
N TRP A 277 8.66 27.18 -9.91
CA TRP A 277 7.88 26.22 -10.69
C TRP A 277 6.39 26.58 -10.69
N GLN A 278 5.72 26.36 -11.82
CA GLN A 278 4.29 26.66 -11.96
C GLN A 278 3.45 25.41 -12.16
N ARG A 279 2.26 25.38 -11.56
CA ARG A 279 1.28 24.30 -11.76
C ARG A 279 0.44 24.54 -13.01
N CYS A 280 0.26 23.49 -13.80
CA CYS A 280 -0.75 23.50 -14.84
C CYS A 280 -2.16 23.63 -14.24
N TYR A 281 -2.96 24.61 -14.69
CA TYR A 281 -4.35 24.76 -14.20
C TYR A 281 -5.24 23.53 -14.43
N SER A 282 -4.94 22.72 -15.46
CA SER A 282 -5.80 21.62 -15.88
C SER A 282 -5.44 20.30 -15.21
N CYS A 283 -4.17 19.90 -15.22
CA CYS A 283 -3.72 18.61 -14.67
C CYS A 283 -2.91 18.74 -13.38
N ARG A 284 -2.67 19.96 -12.90
CA ARG A 284 -1.95 20.26 -11.66
C ARG A 284 -0.48 19.79 -11.59
N GLY A 285 0.05 19.24 -12.68
CA GLY A 285 1.45 18.88 -12.81
C GLY A 285 2.37 20.09 -12.70
N MET A 286 3.51 19.91 -12.03
CA MET A 286 4.56 20.91 -11.88
C MET A 286 5.31 21.12 -13.20
N VAL A 287 5.53 22.38 -13.57
CA VAL A 287 6.22 22.78 -14.79
C VAL A 287 7.31 23.77 -14.42
N GLU A 288 8.52 23.45 -14.83
CA GLU A 288 9.69 24.33 -14.78
C GLU A 288 9.79 25.13 -16.10
N LEU A 289 10.22 26.39 -16.02
CA LEU A 289 10.53 27.22 -17.17
C LEU A 289 11.80 28.01 -16.91
N ASP A 290 12.90 27.50 -17.48
CA ASP A 290 14.18 28.18 -17.45
C ASP A 290 14.15 29.38 -18.41
N VAL A 291 14.10 29.17 -19.71
CA VAL A 291 14.12 30.25 -20.72
C VAL A 291 12.86 30.29 -21.58
N GLY A 292 12.54 31.47 -22.12
CA GLY A 292 11.42 31.66 -23.04
C GLY A 292 10.29 32.54 -22.50
N CYS A 293 9.21 32.61 -23.28
CA CYS A 293 8.05 33.44 -22.96
C CYS A 293 7.11 32.75 -21.97
N ASN A 294 6.19 33.50 -21.37
CA ASN A 294 5.20 32.99 -20.41
C ASN A 294 4.18 32.02 -21.03
N HIS A 295 4.16 31.80 -22.35
CA HIS A 295 3.25 30.87 -23.00
C HIS A 295 3.72 29.42 -22.87
N MET A 296 3.08 28.66 -21.99
CA MET A 296 3.41 27.26 -21.76
C MET A 296 2.39 26.31 -22.37
N THR A 297 2.86 25.16 -22.83
CA THR A 297 2.02 24.02 -23.21
C THR A 297 2.38 22.83 -22.33
N CYS A 298 1.48 22.46 -21.42
CA CYS A 298 1.68 21.32 -20.53
C CYS A 298 1.68 19.99 -21.31
N LYS A 299 2.27 18.93 -20.73
CA LYS A 299 2.20 17.56 -21.27
C LYS A 299 0.77 17.06 -21.46
N CYS A 300 -0.20 17.57 -20.70
CA CYS A 300 -1.63 17.27 -20.88
C CYS A 300 -2.29 18.04 -22.05
N GLY A 301 -1.53 18.89 -22.77
CA GLY A 301 -2.00 19.69 -23.89
C GLY A 301 -2.61 21.05 -23.51
N ALA A 302 -2.79 21.33 -22.22
CA ALA A 302 -3.30 22.63 -21.77
C ALA A 302 -2.28 23.75 -22.03
N GLN A 303 -2.75 24.89 -22.53
CA GLN A 303 -1.93 26.08 -22.72
C GLN A 303 -2.22 27.11 -21.63
N PHE A 304 -1.17 27.55 -20.93
CA PHE A 304 -1.30 28.39 -19.74
C PHE A 304 -0.18 29.43 -19.64
N CYS A 305 -0.39 30.45 -18.81
CA CYS A 305 0.60 31.49 -18.51
C CYS A 305 1.49 31.03 -17.36
N TYR A 306 2.80 30.99 -17.56
CA TYR A 306 3.75 30.57 -16.51
C TYR A 306 3.74 31.51 -15.29
N ALA A 307 3.52 32.81 -15.53
CA ALA A 307 3.56 33.82 -14.47
C ALA A 307 2.41 33.67 -13.46
N CYS A 308 1.25 33.17 -13.86
CA CYS A 308 0.06 33.11 -12.99
C CYS A 308 -0.68 31.76 -13.00
N GLY A 309 -0.26 30.79 -13.80
CA GLY A 309 -0.89 29.47 -13.91
C GLY A 309 -2.19 29.43 -14.72
N GLU A 310 -2.80 30.58 -15.02
CA GLU A 310 -4.09 30.67 -15.70
C GLU A 310 -4.04 30.32 -17.19
N ARG A 311 -5.21 30.09 -17.80
CA ARG A 311 -5.33 29.83 -19.25
C ARG A 311 -4.63 30.90 -20.09
N TRP A 312 -3.94 30.48 -21.14
CA TRP A 312 -3.17 31.41 -21.98
C TRP A 312 -4.08 32.48 -22.60
N LYS A 313 -3.64 33.75 -22.55
CA LYS A 313 -4.39 34.95 -22.95
C LYS A 313 -5.70 35.23 -22.20
N THR A 314 -5.90 34.66 -21.01
CA THR A 314 -7.00 35.07 -20.10
C THR A 314 -6.54 35.96 -18.94
N CYS A 315 -5.25 36.31 -18.89
CA CYS A 315 -4.63 37.15 -17.87
C CYS A 315 -3.95 38.40 -18.49
N PRO A 316 -3.74 39.48 -17.73
CA PRO A 316 -3.02 40.67 -18.18
C PRO A 316 -1.49 40.55 -18.05
N CYS A 317 -0.96 39.39 -17.66
CA CYS A 317 0.47 39.18 -17.49
C CYS A 317 1.24 39.45 -18.79
N ASP A 318 2.43 40.04 -18.65
CA ASP A 318 3.32 40.26 -19.77
C ASP A 318 3.69 38.95 -20.45
N GLN A 319 3.94 39.02 -21.75
CA GLN A 319 4.34 37.86 -22.51
C GLN A 319 5.74 37.37 -22.14
N TRP A 320 6.60 38.29 -21.71
CA TRP A 320 8.00 38.03 -21.42
C TRP A 320 8.33 38.47 -20.01
N HIS A 321 9.10 37.65 -19.30
CA HIS A 321 9.87 38.12 -18.16
C HIS A 321 11.22 38.63 -18.68
N GLU A 322 11.60 39.87 -18.35
CA GLU A 322 12.72 40.55 -19.00
C GLU A 322 14.03 39.76 -18.86
N GLU A 323 14.32 39.25 -17.66
CA GLU A 323 15.54 38.46 -17.40
C GLU A 323 15.58 37.16 -18.23
N ARG A 324 14.43 36.51 -18.44
CA ARG A 324 14.38 35.27 -19.25
C ARG A 324 14.48 35.55 -20.73
N LEU A 325 13.97 36.69 -21.18
CA LEU A 325 14.13 37.14 -22.56
C LEU A 325 15.60 37.45 -22.86
N VAL A 326 16.29 38.17 -21.95
CA VAL A 326 17.74 38.44 -22.08
C VAL A 326 18.55 37.15 -22.05
N ARG A 327 18.32 36.27 -21.07
CA ARG A 327 19.01 34.98 -21.00
C ARG A 327 18.80 34.13 -22.25
N ARG A 328 17.59 34.13 -22.80
CA ARG A 328 17.32 33.45 -24.07
C ARG A 328 18.09 34.08 -25.24
N ALA A 329 18.18 35.40 -25.29
CA ALA A 329 18.97 36.10 -26.31
C ALA A 329 20.46 35.77 -26.19
N GLU A 330 21.00 35.73 -24.96
CA GLU A 330 22.37 35.29 -24.68
C GLU A 330 22.61 33.86 -25.18
N GLU A 331 21.75 32.91 -24.85
CA GLU A 331 21.86 31.52 -25.31
C GLU A 331 21.93 31.41 -26.83
N VAL A 332 21.03 32.11 -27.55
CA VAL A 332 20.99 32.08 -29.01
C VAL A 332 22.28 32.67 -29.59
N VAL A 333 22.73 33.82 -29.09
CA VAL A 333 23.97 34.49 -29.56
C VAL A 333 25.20 33.62 -29.31
N HIS A 334 25.32 33.01 -28.12
CA HIS A 334 26.43 32.12 -27.78
C HIS A 334 26.43 30.86 -28.66
N ARG A 335 25.25 30.31 -28.94
CA ARG A 335 25.09 29.10 -29.76
C ARG A 335 25.42 29.36 -31.24
N GLU A 336 25.04 30.51 -31.78
CA GLU A 336 25.28 30.85 -33.19
C GLU A 336 26.71 31.36 -33.44
N ASN A 337 27.40 31.83 -32.41
CA ASN A 337 28.79 32.27 -32.50
C ASN A 337 29.68 31.64 -31.40
N PRO A 338 29.88 30.30 -31.43
CA PRO A 338 30.63 29.59 -30.39
C PRO A 338 32.12 29.95 -30.34
N GLN A 339 32.65 30.58 -31.42
CA GLN A 339 34.00 31.12 -31.47
C GLN A 339 33.95 32.66 -31.39
N ARG A 340 33.98 33.24 -30.20
CA ARG A 340 34.17 34.70 -30.08
C ARG A 340 35.24 35.08 -29.07
N LEU A 341 36.43 35.31 -29.61
CA LEU A 341 37.41 36.30 -29.13
C LEU A 341 36.89 37.74 -29.41
N LEU A 342 35.61 38.04 -29.15
CA LEU A 342 35.08 39.39 -29.33
C LEU A 342 35.04 40.13 -28.00
N ALA A 343 35.26 41.45 -28.06
CA ALA A 343 35.10 42.33 -26.92
C ALA A 343 33.65 42.24 -26.38
N ALA A 344 33.50 42.34 -25.05
CA ALA A 344 32.21 42.23 -24.37
C ALA A 344 31.13 43.16 -24.95
N GLU A 345 31.51 44.35 -25.41
CA GLU A 345 30.62 45.34 -26.03
C GLU A 345 29.93 44.79 -27.30
N VAL A 346 30.64 44.01 -28.11
CA VAL A 346 30.09 43.44 -29.35
C VAL A 346 29.13 42.29 -29.04
N VAL A 347 29.40 41.51 -28.00
CA VAL A 347 28.50 40.46 -27.53
C VAL A 347 27.23 41.08 -26.96
N ASN A 348 27.34 42.10 -26.11
CA ASN A 348 26.20 42.78 -25.50
C ASN A 348 25.29 43.43 -26.57
N ALA A 349 25.87 44.08 -27.58
CA ALA A 349 25.08 44.66 -28.68
C ALA A 349 24.30 43.59 -29.47
N ALA A 350 24.91 42.43 -29.72
CA ALA A 350 24.23 41.32 -30.40
C ALA A 350 23.12 40.69 -29.53
N VAL A 351 23.32 40.63 -28.21
CA VAL A 351 22.29 40.16 -27.26
C VAL A 351 21.09 41.10 -27.25
N GLU A 352 21.31 42.42 -27.22
CA GLU A 352 20.23 43.41 -27.26
C GLU A 352 19.44 43.35 -28.59
N GLU A 353 20.12 43.21 -29.72
CA GLU A 353 19.47 43.04 -31.03
C GLU A 353 18.63 41.74 -31.06
N MET A 354 19.21 40.62 -30.60
CA MET A 354 18.49 39.35 -30.49
C MET A 354 17.30 39.44 -29.52
N ARG A 355 17.42 40.19 -28.43
CA ARG A 355 16.33 40.43 -27.47
C ARG A 355 15.11 41.07 -28.14
N GLU A 356 15.32 42.13 -28.93
CA GLU A 356 14.21 42.79 -29.64
C GLU A 356 13.63 41.90 -30.74
N ASN A 357 14.48 41.17 -31.48
CA ASN A 357 14.00 40.20 -32.47
C ASN A 357 13.11 39.12 -31.83
N LEU A 358 13.53 38.55 -30.70
CA LEU A 358 12.72 37.58 -29.95
C LEU A 358 11.43 38.22 -29.43
N ARG A 359 11.45 39.50 -29.03
CA ARG A 359 10.25 40.21 -28.58
C ARG A 359 9.23 40.38 -29.71
N GLU A 360 9.67 40.65 -30.94
CA GLU A 360 8.77 40.85 -32.09
C GLU A 360 8.33 39.52 -32.76
N GLU A 361 9.23 38.54 -32.88
CA GLU A 361 9.04 37.37 -33.76
C GLU A 361 8.54 36.09 -33.04
N HIS A 362 8.17 36.19 -31.76
CA HIS A 362 7.88 35.02 -30.92
C HIS A 362 6.62 34.21 -31.27
N GLN A 363 5.66 34.76 -32.03
CA GLN A 363 4.42 34.04 -32.39
C GLN A 363 4.63 33.12 -33.59
N CYS A 364 5.44 32.09 -33.41
CA CYS A 364 5.71 31.09 -34.42
C CYS A 364 4.72 29.93 -34.34
N THR A 365 3.95 29.71 -35.40
CA THR A 365 3.04 28.54 -35.57
C THR A 365 3.73 27.32 -36.18
N HIS A 366 5.06 27.37 -36.31
CA HIS A 366 5.95 26.31 -36.84
C HIS A 366 5.39 25.41 -37.99
N PRO A 367 4.68 25.94 -39.01
CA PRO A 367 3.88 25.07 -39.89
C PRO A 367 4.69 24.36 -40.98
N GLY A 368 6.01 24.60 -41.13
CA GLY A 368 6.74 23.95 -42.23
C GLY A 368 8.25 24.15 -42.34
N TRP A 369 8.77 25.35 -42.05
CA TRP A 369 10.20 25.63 -42.22
C TRP A 369 10.93 25.69 -40.87
N LEU A 370 11.63 24.59 -40.59
CA LEU A 370 12.67 24.54 -39.57
C LEU A 370 13.94 24.07 -40.28
N ASP A 371 15.03 24.76 -40.04
CA ASP A 371 16.33 24.43 -40.59
C ASP A 371 16.96 23.28 -39.81
N ARG A 372 17.68 22.41 -40.51
CA ARG A 372 18.42 21.35 -39.84
C ARG A 372 19.68 21.95 -39.22
N VAL A 373 19.90 21.69 -37.94
CA VAL A 373 21.14 22.08 -37.26
C VAL A 373 22.24 21.10 -37.63
N ASP A 374 23.37 21.64 -38.09
CA ASP A 374 24.57 20.85 -38.41
C ASP A 374 25.24 20.34 -37.14
N TYR A 375 25.76 19.12 -37.19
CA TYR A 375 26.45 18.52 -36.05
C TYR A 375 27.86 19.10 -35.91
N THR A 376 28.13 19.73 -34.76
CA THR A 376 29.40 20.39 -34.45
C THR A 376 30.32 19.55 -33.56
N GLY A 377 30.00 18.27 -33.34
CA GLY A 377 30.75 17.38 -32.44
C GLY A 377 30.20 17.30 -31.01
N GLN A 378 29.25 18.16 -30.64
CA GLN A 378 28.57 18.12 -29.34
C GLN A 378 27.12 17.64 -29.49
N PRO A 379 26.59 16.88 -28.50
CA PRO A 379 25.19 16.46 -28.51
C PRO A 379 24.26 17.68 -28.39
N LEU A 380 23.27 17.77 -29.28
CA LEU A 380 22.27 18.82 -29.32
C LEU A 380 21.05 18.40 -28.49
N GLN A 381 20.57 19.26 -27.59
CA GLN A 381 19.41 18.96 -26.76
C GLN A 381 18.11 19.49 -27.40
N CYS A 382 17.06 18.67 -27.39
CA CYS A 382 15.73 19.13 -27.77
C CYS A 382 15.12 19.95 -26.63
N GLU A 383 14.76 21.21 -26.90
CA GLU A 383 14.20 22.14 -25.90
C GLU A 383 12.78 21.75 -25.42
N VAL A 384 12.12 20.78 -26.06
CA VAL A 384 10.76 20.31 -25.69
C VAL A 384 10.77 19.01 -24.89
N CYS A 385 11.68 18.07 -25.19
CA CYS A 385 11.74 16.78 -24.51
C CYS A 385 13.02 16.53 -23.73
N ALA A 386 13.94 17.50 -23.69
CA ALA A 386 15.24 17.47 -23.03
C ALA A 386 16.17 16.30 -23.44
N HIS A 387 15.79 15.49 -24.43
CA HIS A 387 16.66 14.43 -24.96
C HIS A 387 17.80 15.02 -25.78
N HIS A 388 18.96 14.39 -25.63
CA HIS A 388 20.16 14.71 -26.39
C HIS A 388 20.23 13.88 -27.67
N PHE A 389 20.61 14.53 -28.76
CA PHE A 389 20.72 13.94 -30.08
C PHE A 389 22.06 14.33 -30.71
N HIS A 390 22.74 13.34 -31.29
CA HIS A 390 24.00 13.56 -32.01
C HIS A 390 23.76 14.06 -33.45
N SER A 391 22.52 14.07 -33.93
CA SER A 391 22.11 14.64 -35.22
C SER A 391 20.59 14.76 -35.28
N PHE A 392 20.06 15.49 -36.27
CA PHE A 392 18.61 15.61 -36.55
C PHE A 392 17.80 16.45 -35.54
N ILE A 393 18.39 17.53 -35.04
CA ILE A 393 17.66 18.65 -34.43
C ILE A 393 17.29 19.68 -35.50
N LEU A 394 16.11 20.27 -35.33
CA LEU A 394 15.53 21.28 -36.20
C LEU A 394 15.46 22.60 -35.43
N GLN A 395 15.87 23.71 -36.05
CA GLN A 395 15.80 25.06 -35.49
C GLN A 395 14.78 25.91 -36.24
N CYS A 396 13.98 26.70 -35.52
CA CYS A 396 13.16 27.72 -36.15
C CYS A 396 14.02 28.96 -36.48
N PRO A 397 13.99 29.49 -37.71
CA PRO A 397 14.77 30.68 -38.06
C PRO A 397 14.26 31.97 -37.41
N ARG A 398 13.08 31.95 -36.78
CA ARG A 398 12.44 33.12 -36.18
C ARG A 398 12.57 33.14 -34.66
N CYS A 399 12.12 32.08 -33.99
CA CYS A 399 12.20 31.98 -32.53
C CYS A 399 13.42 31.19 -32.02
N HIS A 400 14.27 30.71 -32.92
CA HIS A 400 15.50 29.97 -32.63
C HIS A 400 15.30 28.73 -31.74
N VAL A 401 14.07 28.22 -31.59
CA VAL A 401 13.81 27.00 -30.79
C VAL A 401 14.41 25.78 -31.49
N GLN A 402 15.18 24.97 -30.76
CA GLN A 402 15.77 23.73 -31.25
C GLN A 402 14.97 22.51 -30.75
N ILE A 403 14.44 21.71 -31.69
CA ILE A 403 13.54 20.60 -31.40
C ILE A 403 13.87 19.34 -32.19
N CYS A 404 13.55 18.18 -31.64
CA CYS A 404 13.64 16.92 -32.38
C CYS A 404 12.43 16.73 -33.32
N ALA A 405 12.59 15.88 -34.34
CA ALA A 405 11.53 15.58 -35.31
C ALA A 405 10.25 15.02 -34.68
N SER A 406 10.35 14.26 -33.59
CA SER A 406 9.18 13.73 -32.86
C SER A 406 8.41 14.85 -32.16
N CYS A 407 9.10 15.76 -31.46
CA CYS A 407 8.47 16.91 -30.82
C CYS A 407 7.83 17.85 -31.83
N ARG A 408 8.49 18.07 -32.98
CA ARG A 408 7.88 18.82 -34.09
C ARG A 408 6.53 18.23 -34.52
N ARG A 409 6.45 16.90 -34.74
CA ARG A 409 5.23 16.25 -35.25
C ARG A 409 4.11 16.15 -34.22
N ASN A 410 4.49 15.96 -32.95
CA ASN A 410 3.54 15.52 -31.92
C ASN A 410 3.26 16.57 -30.84
N ARG A 411 4.08 17.62 -30.72
CA ARG A 411 4.01 18.58 -29.61
C ARG A 411 3.94 20.05 -30.04
N LEU A 412 4.38 20.38 -31.25
CA LEU A 412 4.14 21.68 -31.87
C LEU A 412 2.96 21.55 -32.83
N ARG A 413 2.08 22.57 -32.84
CA ARG A 413 0.96 22.70 -33.77
C ARG A 413 1.18 23.88 -34.68
#